data_AF-A0A2E7TQ52-F1
#
_entry.id   AF-A0A2E7TQ52-F1
#
_cell.length_a   1.000
_cell.length_b   1.000
_cell.length_c   1.000
_cell.angle_alpha   90.00
_cell.angle_beta   90.00
_cell.angle_gamma   90.00
#
_symmetry.space_group_name_H-M   'P 1'
#
loop_
_entity.id
_entity.type
_entity.pdbx_description
1 polymer ?
#
loop_
_entity_poly.entity_id
_entity_poly.type
_entity_poly.pdbx_seq_one_letter_code
_entity_poly.pdbx_strand_id
1 'polypeptide(L)'
;KNEIADAGNIELFLRVLDPDDRVLSENGEEFNYKTEKLTYTSKESINYQNSATDVIIYAEKVGGKNFDEGLYKVQVYTKSDMILVETFSLK
;
A
#
# COMPACT_ATOMS: atom_id res chain seq x y z
N LYS A 1 -1.43 25.74 -3.63
CA LYS A 1 -0.89 25.39 -2.30
C LYS A 1 -1.73 24.24 -1.80
N ASN A 2 -1.20 23.01 -1.79
CA ASN A 2 -1.95 21.84 -1.30
C ASN A 2 -1.89 21.82 0.23
N GLU A 3 -3.03 21.74 0.90
CA GLU A 3 -3.17 21.84 2.37
C GLU A 3 -3.20 20.48 3.08
N ILE A 4 -2.82 19.39 2.40
CA ILE A 4 -3.12 18.02 2.85
C ILE A 4 -1.92 17.30 3.51
N ALA A 5 -0.67 17.76 3.31
CA ALA A 5 0.50 17.14 3.95
C ALA A 5 1.66 18.13 4.10
N ASP A 6 2.43 18.02 5.19
CA ASP A 6 3.67 18.76 5.40
C ASP A 6 4.79 18.25 4.50
N ALA A 7 5.72 19.13 4.11
CA ALA A 7 6.91 18.72 3.37
C ALA A 7 7.81 17.85 4.25
N GLY A 8 8.30 16.74 3.70
CA GLY A 8 9.13 15.80 4.43
C GLY A 8 9.12 14.39 3.85
N ASN A 9 9.82 13.49 4.52
CA ASN A 9 9.85 12.09 4.15
C ASN A 9 8.55 11.39 4.59
N ILE A 10 7.79 10.89 3.63
CA ILE A 10 6.55 10.16 3.87
C ILE A 10 6.81 8.70 3.54
N GLU A 11 6.50 7.80 4.48
CA GLU A 11 6.46 6.36 4.23
C GLU A 11 5.05 5.97 3.79
N LEU A 12 4.97 5.32 2.62
CA LEU A 12 3.77 4.78 2.04
C LEU A 12 3.79 3.25 2.18
N PHE A 13 2.71 2.69 2.71
CA PHE A 13 2.54 1.25 2.90
C PHE A 13 1.42 0.78 1.97
N LEU A 14 1.78 0.02 0.93
CA LEU A 14 0.84 -0.62 0.03
C LEU A 14 0.35 -1.92 0.65
N ARG A 15 -0.96 -2.14 0.67
CA ARG A 15 -1.59 -3.42 1.00
C ARG A 15 -2.44 -3.87 -0.18
N VAL A 16 -2.12 -5.02 -0.74
CA VAL A 16 -2.95 -5.68 -1.74
C VAL A 16 -3.54 -6.93 -1.10
N LEU A 17 -4.87 -6.95 -0.98
CA LEU A 17 -5.61 -8.11 -0.51
C LEU A 17 -6.09 -8.91 -1.73
N ASP A 18 -5.86 -10.22 -1.70
CA ASP A 18 -6.34 -11.17 -2.69
C ASP A 18 -7.85 -11.44 -2.55
N PRO A 19 -8.47 -12.22 -3.46
CA PRO A 19 -9.90 -12.56 -3.39
C PRO A 19 -10.34 -13.31 -2.13
N ASP A 20 -9.39 -13.89 -1.37
CA ASP A 20 -9.60 -14.55 -0.09
C ASP A 20 -9.29 -13.63 1.11
N ASP A 21 -9.21 -12.31 0.87
CA ASP A 21 -8.85 -11.26 1.84
C ASP A 21 -7.45 -11.44 2.49
N ARG A 22 -6.54 -12.18 1.86
CA ARG A 22 -5.15 -12.33 2.34
C ARG A 22 -4.26 -11.23 1.79
N VAL A 23 -3.42 -10.64 2.63
CA VAL A 23 -2.43 -9.65 2.18
C VAL A 23 -1.32 -10.37 1.43
N LEU A 24 -1.03 -9.91 0.21
CA LEU A 24 0.13 -10.36 -0.56
C LEU A 24 1.39 -9.80 0.08
N SER A 25 2.07 -10.57 0.94
CA SER A 25 3.29 -10.14 1.64
C SER A 25 4.35 -11.24 1.54
N GLU A 26 5.61 -10.86 1.32
CA GLU A 26 6.72 -11.81 1.23
C GLU A 26 7.12 -12.38 2.59
N ASN A 27 7.41 -11.51 3.54
CA ASN A 27 7.94 -11.89 4.84
C ASN A 27 6.95 -11.61 5.98
N GLY A 28 5.69 -11.30 5.65
CA GLY A 28 4.70 -10.89 6.63
C GLY A 28 5.08 -9.60 7.34
N GLU A 29 5.72 -8.67 6.62
CA GLU A 29 6.18 -7.41 7.22
C GLU A 29 4.99 -6.58 7.70
N GLU A 30 5.15 -5.96 8.87
CA GLU A 30 4.09 -5.22 9.55
C GLU A 30 4.50 -3.76 9.78
N PHE A 31 3.51 -2.87 9.80
CA PHE A 31 3.66 -1.52 10.29
C PHE A 31 2.61 -1.23 11.37
N ASN A 32 2.93 -0.32 12.28
CA ASN A 32 1.97 0.16 13.26
C ASN A 32 1.08 1.22 12.59
N TYR A 33 -0.21 0.96 12.55
CA TYR A 33 -1.23 1.89 12.12
C TYR A 33 -2.18 2.15 13.29
N LYS A 34 -2.13 3.36 13.84
CA LYS A 34 -2.87 3.73 15.05
C LYS A 34 -2.55 2.75 16.20
N THR A 35 -3.53 1.95 16.64
CA THR A 35 -3.37 0.95 17.71
C THR A 35 -3.19 -0.47 17.20
N GLU A 36 -3.12 -0.66 15.88
CA GLU A 36 -3.08 -1.98 15.23
C GLU A 36 -1.74 -2.18 14.52
N LYS A 37 -1.34 -3.46 14.39
CA LYS A 37 -0.28 -3.86 13.48
C LYS A 37 -0.92 -4.43 12.22
N LEU A 38 -0.57 -3.85 11.08
CA LEU A 38 -1.10 -4.27 9.79
C LEU A 38 0.04 -4.82 8.94
N THR A 39 -0.19 -5.99 8.35
CA THR A 39 0.71 -6.54 7.33
C THR A 39 0.62 -5.73 6.04
N TYR A 40 1.75 -5.46 5.41
CA TYR A 40 1.84 -4.76 4.13
C TYR A 40 2.50 -5.59 3.03
N THR A 41 2.22 -5.20 1.79
CA THR A 41 2.74 -5.82 0.56
C THR A 41 4.08 -5.24 0.18
N SER A 42 4.18 -3.92 0.14
CA SER A 42 5.42 -3.21 -0.12
C SER A 42 5.40 -1.83 0.55
N LYS A 43 6.58 -1.24 0.71
CA LYS A 43 6.77 0.07 1.32
C LYS A 43 7.62 0.93 0.42
N GLU A 44 7.22 2.19 0.24
CA GLU A 44 7.99 3.20 -0.49
C GLU A 44 8.23 4.42 0.42
N SER A 45 9.39 5.07 0.28
CA SER A 45 9.70 6.29 1.03
C SER A 45 9.91 7.44 0.06
N ILE A 46 9.04 8.44 0.12
CA ILE A 46 9.07 9.59 -0.79
C ILE A 46 9.46 10.86 -0.04
N ASN A 47 10.29 11.69 -0.66
CA ASN A 47 10.53 13.04 -0.18
C ASN A 47 9.49 13.98 -0.80
N TYR A 48 8.39 14.22 -0.09
CA TYR A 48 7.31 15.07 -0.54
C TYR A 48 7.67 16.55 -0.29
N GLN A 49 7.64 17.37 -1.34
CA GLN A 49 8.06 18.77 -1.31
C GLN A 49 6.89 19.75 -1.48
N ASN A 50 5.69 19.41 -1.00
CA ASN A 50 4.45 20.20 -1.16
C ASN A 50 4.05 20.46 -2.62
N SER A 51 4.51 19.60 -3.54
CA SER A 51 4.17 19.59 -4.95
C SER A 51 3.55 18.25 -5.32
N ALA A 52 2.80 18.21 -6.42
CA ALA A 52 2.39 16.94 -6.99
C ALA A 52 3.63 16.08 -7.29
N THR A 53 3.63 14.84 -6.80
CA THR A 53 4.69 13.87 -7.00
C THR A 53 4.04 12.59 -7.47
N ASP A 54 4.45 12.12 -8.65
CA ASP A 54 4.03 10.81 -9.15
C ASP A 54 4.80 9.72 -8.40
N VAL A 55 4.06 8.77 -7.83
CA VAL A 55 4.62 7.66 -7.05
C VAL A 55 4.12 6.36 -7.66
N ILE A 56 5.05 5.43 -7.90
CA ILE A 56 4.73 4.10 -8.39
C ILE A 56 5.22 3.12 -7.32
N ILE A 57 4.29 2.28 -6.83
CA ILE A 57 4.60 1.23 -5.85
C ILE A 57 4.18 -0.10 -6.47
N TYR A 58 5.09 -1.07 -6.44
CA TYR A 58 4.86 -2.40 -7.03
C TYR A 58 4.40 -3.40 -5.98
N ALA A 59 3.60 -4.36 -6.43
CA ALA A 59 3.22 -5.55 -5.68
C ALA A 59 3.58 -6.78 -6.52
N GLU A 60 4.31 -7.71 -5.91
CA GLU A 60 4.76 -8.93 -6.58
C GLU A 60 4.29 -10.16 -5.79
N LYS A 61 3.84 -11.21 -6.51
CA LYS A 61 3.52 -12.49 -5.87
C LYS A 61 4.82 -13.25 -5.61
N VAL A 62 4.96 -13.72 -4.38
CA VAL A 62 6.16 -14.39 -3.90
C VAL A 62 6.28 -15.78 -4.53
N GLY A 63 7.50 -16.15 -4.93
CA GLY A 63 7.80 -17.48 -5.46
C GLY A 63 7.30 -17.74 -6.88
N GLY A 64 7.12 -16.68 -7.70
CA GLY A 64 6.76 -16.82 -9.11
C GLY A 64 5.34 -17.33 -9.36
N LYS A 65 4.45 -17.21 -8.37
CA LYS A 65 3.05 -17.62 -8.48
C LYS A 65 2.26 -16.61 -9.31
N ASN A 66 1.38 -17.11 -10.18
CA ASN A 66 0.41 -16.27 -10.88
C ASN A 66 -0.61 -15.69 -9.90
N PHE A 67 -1.13 -14.51 -10.19
CA PHE A 67 -2.29 -13.95 -9.50
C PHE A 67 -3.54 -14.78 -9.85
N ASP A 68 -4.43 -14.94 -8.87
CA ASP A 68 -5.65 -15.70 -9.05
C ASP A 68 -6.72 -14.76 -9.61
N GLU A 69 -7.63 -15.25 -10.45
CA GLU A 69 -8.77 -14.45 -10.89
C GLU A 69 -9.66 -14.09 -9.69
N GLY A 70 -10.19 -12.87 -9.67
CA GLY A 70 -11.10 -12.43 -8.61
C GLY A 70 -10.98 -10.96 -8.25
N LEU A 71 -11.65 -10.59 -7.15
CA LEU A 71 -11.70 -9.23 -6.66
C LEU A 71 -10.53 -8.94 -5.72
N TYR A 72 -9.66 -8.03 -6.13
CA TYR A 72 -8.56 -7.52 -5.32
C TYR A 72 -8.96 -6.21 -4.66
N LYS A 73 -8.42 -5.95 -3.47
CA LYS A 73 -8.54 -4.68 -2.76
C LYS A 73 -7.16 -4.08 -2.54
N VAL A 74 -6.98 -2.85 -2.99
CA VAL A 74 -5.74 -2.08 -2.87
C VAL A 74 -5.95 -0.98 -1.85
N GLN A 75 -5.01 -0.86 -0.91
CA GLN A 75 -5.02 0.20 0.08
C GLN A 75 -3.62 0.80 0.19
N VAL A 76 -3.55 2.11 0.34
CA VAL A 76 -2.30 2.82 0.63
C VAL A 76 -2.45 3.58 1.93
N TYR A 77 -1.49 3.38 2.82
CA TYR A 77 -1.45 4.01 4.13
C TYR A 77 -0.20 4.87 4.27
N THR A 78 -0.31 5.94 5.04
CA THR A 78 0.82 6.51 5.78
C THR A 78 0.81 5.92 7.21
N LYS A 79 1.72 6.36 8.08
CA LYS A 79 1.70 5.95 9.49
C LYS A 79 0.42 6.35 10.23
N SER A 80 -0.25 7.42 9.80
CA SER A 80 -1.41 8.00 10.48
C SER A 80 -2.73 7.76 9.75
N ASP A 81 -2.70 7.75 8.41
CA ASP A 81 -3.90 7.84 7.57
C ASP A 81 -3.95 6.77 6.49
N MET A 82 -5.16 6.34 6.14
CA MET A 82 -5.40 5.59 4.92
C MET A 82 -5.72 6.59 3.82
N ILE A 83 -4.85 6.69 2.82
CA ILE A 83 -4.94 7.73 1.79
C ILE A 83 -5.53 7.22 0.48
N LEU A 84 -5.57 5.90 0.28
CA LEU A 84 -6.21 5.25 -0.87
C LEU A 84 -6.91 3.97 -0.44
N VAL A 85 -8.10 3.73 -1.00
CA VAL A 85 -8.76 2.44 -1.02
C VAL A 85 -9.45 2.26 -2.36
N GLU A 86 -9.09 1.21 -3.09
CA GLU A 86 -9.71 0.84 -4.35
C GLU A 86 -9.88 -0.66 -4.47
N THR A 87 -10.74 -1.08 -5.39
CA THR A 87 -10.95 -2.48 -5.72
C THR A 87 -10.93 -2.67 -7.22
N PHE A 88 -10.31 -3.74 -7.69
CA PHE A 88 -10.31 -4.11 -9.10
C PHE A 88 -10.51 -5.62 -9.25
N SER A 89 -11.08 -6.04 -10.36
CA SER A 89 -11.20 -7.47 -10.67
C SER A 89 -10.12 -7.89 -11.65
N LEU A 90 -9.36 -8.91 -11.28
CA LEU A 90 -8.49 -9.63 -12.20
C LEU A 90 -9.30 -10.73 -12.89
N LYS A 91 -9.21 -10.78 -14.22
CA LYS A 91 -9.87 -11.76 -15.10
C LYS A 91 -8.83 -12.51 -15.91
#